data_AF-A0A4S4N0Q8-F1
#
_entry.id   AF-A0A4S4N0Q8-F1
#
_cell.length_a   1.000
_cell.length_b   1.000
_cell.length_c   1.000
_cell.angle_alpha   90.00
_cell.angle_beta   90.00
_cell.angle_gamma   90.00
#
_symmetry.space_group_name_H-M   'P 1'
#
loop_
_entity.id
_entity.type
_entity.pdbx_description
1 polymer ?
#
loop_
_entity_poly.entity_id
_entity_poly.type
_entity_poly.pdbx_seq_one_letter_code
_entity_poly.pdbx_strand_id
1 'polypeptide(L)'
;MTTNKTNSVTSHNSSFKLAKFGQRTNFGRFGEGIYTSATSSKANDYVVSLSSAATRAILLNYVVMGKTIKMTSNQSDLKEPPTGYDSVVGEPGGDLNYDESIVYDNDAIRPIFLVIYEDV
;
A
#
# COMPACT_ATOMS: atom_id res chain seq x y z
N MET A 1 -14.62 0.02 -13.80
CA MET A 1 -13.25 0.39 -13.38
C MET A 1 -13.35 1.19 -12.10
N THR A 2 -13.06 0.58 -10.95
CA THR A 2 -13.00 1.30 -9.67
C THR A 2 -11.57 1.79 -9.50
N THR A 3 -11.36 3.11 -9.55
CA THR A 3 -10.05 3.75 -9.36
C THR A 3 -10.03 4.34 -7.96
N ASN A 4 -9.16 3.84 -7.08
CA ASN A 4 -9.00 4.37 -5.73
C ASN A 4 -7.76 5.28 -5.66
N LYS A 5 -7.90 6.44 -5.01
CA LYS A 5 -6.79 7.33 -4.68
C LYS A 5 -6.21 6.88 -3.33
N THR A 6 -4.95 6.45 -3.28
CA THR A 6 -4.35 5.89 -2.05
C THR A 6 -2.93 6.39 -1.78
N ASN A 7 -2.55 6.41 -0.50
CA ASN A 7 -1.30 6.96 0.02
C ASN A 7 -0.21 5.88 0.19
N SER A 8 1.04 6.14 -0.18
CA SER A 8 2.19 5.22 -0.02
C SER A 8 3.54 5.93 0.15
N VAL A 9 4.56 5.23 0.64
CA VAL A 9 5.93 5.76 0.83
C VAL A 9 6.94 4.97 -0.02
N THR A 10 7.52 5.59 -1.06
CA THR A 10 8.62 5.01 -1.87
C THR A 10 9.59 6.10 -2.37
N SER A 11 10.87 5.74 -2.56
CA SER A 11 11.92 6.67 -3.01
C SER A 11 11.90 6.93 -4.52
N HIS A 12 12.40 8.10 -4.90
CA HIS A 12 12.00 8.89 -6.08
C HIS A 12 12.52 8.45 -7.47
N ASN A 13 12.98 7.21 -7.68
CA ASN A 13 13.67 6.84 -8.94
C ASN A 13 13.09 5.65 -9.74
N SER A 14 11.97 5.06 -9.33
CA SER A 14 11.22 4.12 -10.19
C SER A 14 9.79 3.95 -9.68
N SER A 15 8.86 3.54 -10.56
CA SER A 15 7.51 3.06 -10.18
C SER A 15 7.60 2.00 -9.07
N PHE A 16 6.48 1.73 -8.38
CA PHE A 16 6.40 0.63 -7.41
C PHE A 16 6.83 -0.69 -8.05
N LYS A 17 7.57 -1.49 -7.30
CA LYS A 17 8.06 -2.80 -7.73
C LYS A 17 7.78 -3.83 -6.65
N LEU A 18 7.11 -4.93 -7.01
CA LEU A 18 6.92 -6.11 -6.16
C LEU A 18 8.25 -6.67 -5.65
N ALA A 19 9.31 -6.57 -6.46
CA ALA A 19 10.67 -6.94 -6.06
C ALA A 19 11.21 -6.16 -4.84
N LYS A 20 10.55 -5.09 -4.42
CA LYS A 20 10.86 -4.32 -3.20
C LYS A 20 10.05 -4.77 -1.98
N PHE A 21 9.11 -5.70 -2.13
CA PHE A 21 8.40 -6.31 -1.01
C PHE A 21 9.39 -6.94 -0.01
N GLY A 22 9.05 -6.90 1.27
CA GLY A 22 9.84 -7.52 2.34
C GLY A 22 11.13 -6.80 2.70
N GLN A 23 11.71 -5.96 1.82
CA GLN A 23 13.02 -5.33 2.06
C GLN A 23 13.12 -4.46 3.33
N ARG A 24 11.98 -4.00 3.87
CA ARG A 24 11.93 -3.20 5.10
C ARG A 24 11.33 -3.95 6.29
N THR A 25 10.24 -4.70 6.09
CA THR A 25 9.46 -5.28 7.19
C THR A 25 9.52 -6.81 7.23
N ASN A 26 10.12 -7.48 6.24
CA ASN A 26 10.13 -8.94 6.03
C ASN A 26 8.76 -9.62 6.17
N PHE A 27 7.68 -8.84 6.17
CA PHE A 27 6.34 -9.29 6.51
C PHE A 27 5.30 -8.39 5.84
N GLY A 28 4.27 -9.02 5.30
CA GLY A 28 3.06 -8.40 4.79
C GLY A 28 1.89 -9.33 5.08
N ARG A 29 0.77 -8.77 5.56
CA ARG A 29 -0.40 -9.54 6.00
C ARG A 29 -1.04 -10.36 4.88
N PHE A 30 -0.85 -9.93 3.63
CA PHE A 30 -1.36 -10.56 2.42
C PHE A 30 -0.22 -10.89 1.45
N GLY A 31 0.96 -11.24 2.00
CA GLY A 31 2.12 -11.68 1.25
C GLY A 31 2.73 -10.65 0.30
N GLU A 32 3.37 -11.12 -0.78
CA GLU A 32 4.29 -10.38 -1.66
C GLU A 32 3.57 -9.41 -2.61
N GLY A 33 2.94 -8.37 -2.04
CA GLY A 33 2.18 -7.36 -2.79
C GLY A 33 2.70 -5.93 -2.61
N ILE A 34 2.11 -5.01 -3.37
CA ILE A 34 2.26 -3.56 -3.17
C ILE A 34 1.11 -3.09 -2.28
N TYR A 35 1.47 -2.56 -1.10
CA TYR A 35 0.52 -2.15 -0.07
C TYR A 35 0.22 -0.66 -0.16
N THR A 36 -1.05 -0.32 -0.15
CA THR A 36 -1.55 1.05 -0.07
C THR A 36 -2.71 1.14 0.93
N SER A 37 -3.06 2.36 1.34
CA SER A 37 -4.25 2.60 2.17
C SER A 37 -4.95 3.87 1.73
N ALA A 38 -6.27 3.91 1.89
CA ALA A 38 -7.05 5.13 1.72
C ALA A 38 -6.95 6.05 2.96
N THR A 39 -6.46 5.52 4.09
CA THR A 39 -6.34 6.22 5.36
C THR A 39 -4.98 6.90 5.49
N SER A 40 -4.94 8.23 5.45
CA SER A 40 -3.69 9.03 5.48
C SER A 40 -2.91 8.89 6.79
N SER A 41 -3.59 8.81 7.94
CA SER A 41 -2.94 8.60 9.24
C SER A 41 -2.18 7.28 9.30
N LYS A 42 -2.73 6.21 8.69
CA LYS A 42 -2.03 4.93 8.54
C LYS A 42 -0.82 5.06 7.63
N ALA A 43 -0.96 5.69 6.46
CA ALA A 43 0.17 5.87 5.55
C ALA A 43 1.31 6.68 6.19
N ASN A 44 0.96 7.66 7.04
CA ASN A 44 1.90 8.45 7.82
C ASN A 44 2.77 7.59 8.76
N ASP A 45 2.22 6.54 9.38
CA ASP A 45 2.98 5.63 10.26
C ASP A 45 4.13 4.91 9.54
N TYR A 46 4.09 4.88 8.21
CA TYR A 46 5.14 4.28 7.37
C TYR A 46 6.15 5.29 6.82
N VAL A 47 6.00 6.59 7.09
CA VAL A 47 6.96 7.64 6.70
C VAL A 47 8.22 7.49 7.55
N VAL A 48 9.37 7.38 6.88
CA VAL A 48 10.68 7.41 7.54
C VAL A 48 11.26 8.80 7.33
N SER A 49 11.42 9.57 8.41
CA SER A 49 12.15 10.83 8.32
C SER A 49 13.65 10.55 8.26
N LEU A 50 14.30 11.02 7.20
CA LEU A 50 15.75 10.90 7.01
C LEU A 50 16.52 12.07 7.66
N SER A 51 15.82 13.04 8.26
CA SER A 51 16.42 14.19 8.92
C SER A 51 15.55 14.70 10.08
N SER A 52 16.09 15.59 10.91
CA SER A 52 15.35 16.26 11.98
C SER A 52 14.35 17.31 11.47
N ALA A 53 14.23 17.50 10.15
CA ALA A 53 13.21 18.37 9.58
C ALA A 53 11.81 17.80 9.88
N ALA A 54 10.89 18.66 10.32
CA ALA A 54 9.49 18.32 10.62
C ALA A 54 8.66 18.00 9.35
N THR A 55 9.30 17.96 8.19
CA THR A 55 8.65 17.81 6.89
C THR A 55 8.55 16.33 6.52
N ARG A 56 7.31 15.88 6.30
CA ARG A 56 6.95 14.52 5.87
C ARG A 56 6.46 14.53 4.43
N ALA A 57 6.57 13.37 3.78
CA ALA A 57 6.11 13.19 2.40
C ALA A 57 5.37 11.87 2.22
N ILE A 58 4.24 11.95 1.52
CA ILE A 58 3.39 10.80 1.12
C ILE A 58 3.13 10.89 -0.38
N LEU A 59 3.14 9.76 -1.08
CA LEU A 59 2.70 9.67 -2.47
C LEU A 59 1.22 9.34 -2.51
N LEU A 60 0.44 10.13 -3.24
CA LEU A 60 -0.90 9.74 -3.68
C LEU A 60 -0.79 9.01 -5.01
N ASN A 61 -1.48 7.89 -5.15
CA ASN A 61 -1.39 7.00 -6.29
C ASN A 61 -2.76 6.73 -6.90
N TYR A 62 -2.78 6.48 -8.20
CA TYR A 62 -3.87 5.72 -8.81
C TYR A 62 -3.56 4.24 -8.72
N VAL A 63 -4.51 3.50 -8.16
CA VAL A 63 -4.44 2.03 -8.05
C VAL A 63 -5.61 1.42 -8.80
N VAL A 64 -5.30 0.53 -9.73
CA VAL A 64 -6.26 -0.26 -10.51
C VAL A 64 -6.54 -1.54 -9.74
N MET A 65 -7.65 -1.56 -8.99
CA MET A 65 -7.99 -2.69 -8.12
C MET A 65 -8.66 -3.86 -8.87
N GLY A 66 -9.26 -3.63 -10.03
CA GLY A 66 -10.01 -4.66 -10.74
C GLY A 66 -11.12 -5.28 -9.89
N LYS A 67 -11.26 -6.60 -9.94
CA LYS A 67 -12.15 -7.41 -9.09
C LYS A 67 -11.44 -7.74 -7.78
N THR A 68 -11.90 -7.14 -6.69
CA THR A 68 -11.26 -7.26 -5.37
C THR A 68 -11.91 -8.33 -4.50
N ILE A 69 -11.09 -9.09 -3.77
CA ILE A 69 -11.56 -9.93 -2.66
C ILE A 69 -11.33 -9.21 -1.32
N LYS A 70 -12.32 -9.28 -0.43
CA LYS A 70 -12.24 -8.74 0.93
C LYS A 70 -11.82 -9.84 1.89
N MET A 71 -10.87 -9.54 2.77
CA MET A 71 -10.29 -10.52 3.68
C MET A 71 -10.11 -9.88 5.07
N THR A 72 -10.39 -10.65 6.12
CA THR A 72 -10.31 -10.21 7.52
C THR A 72 -9.24 -10.95 8.34
N SER A 73 -8.55 -11.89 7.71
CA SER A 73 -7.53 -12.74 8.33
C SER A 73 -6.27 -12.74 7.50
N ASN A 74 -5.12 -12.82 8.17
CA ASN A 74 -3.81 -12.81 7.52
C ASN A 74 -3.65 -14.01 6.57
N GLN A 75 -3.02 -13.76 5.42
CA GLN A 75 -2.60 -14.72 4.42
C GLN A 75 -1.20 -14.32 3.92
N SER A 76 -0.21 -14.46 4.79
CA SER A 76 1.17 -13.99 4.55
C SER A 76 1.89 -14.68 3.39
N ASP A 77 1.36 -15.81 2.92
CA ASP A 77 2.01 -16.65 1.91
C ASP A 77 1.53 -16.32 0.48
N LEU A 78 0.62 -15.35 0.32
CA LEU A 78 0.12 -14.94 -0.99
C LEU A 78 1.25 -14.34 -1.84
N LYS A 79 1.30 -14.73 -3.11
CA LYS A 79 2.17 -14.14 -4.13
C LYS A 79 1.40 -13.50 -5.28
N GLU A 80 0.09 -13.72 -5.28
CA GLU A 80 -0.89 -13.27 -6.26
C GLU A 80 -2.25 -13.19 -5.56
N PRO A 81 -3.24 -12.47 -6.11
CA PRO A 81 -4.58 -12.46 -5.55
C PRO A 81 -5.22 -13.86 -5.64
N PRO A 82 -6.15 -14.22 -4.74
CA PRO A 82 -6.92 -15.45 -4.85
C PRO A 82 -7.58 -15.63 -6.23
N THR A 83 -7.71 -16.87 -6.68
CA THR A 83 -8.18 -17.20 -8.03
C THR A 83 -9.47 -16.47 -8.40
N GLY A 84 -9.44 -15.78 -9.55
CA GLY A 84 -10.58 -15.03 -10.09
C GLY A 84 -10.75 -13.64 -9.49
N TYR A 85 -9.73 -13.10 -8.82
CA TYR A 85 -9.64 -11.72 -8.35
C TYR A 85 -8.34 -11.09 -8.85
N ASP A 86 -8.30 -9.75 -8.87
CA ASP A 86 -7.17 -8.94 -9.32
C ASP A 86 -6.44 -8.27 -8.14
N SER A 87 -7.10 -8.15 -6.98
CA SER A 87 -6.54 -7.49 -5.79
C SER A 87 -7.17 -7.99 -4.49
N VAL A 88 -6.53 -7.65 -3.38
CA VAL A 88 -7.01 -7.93 -2.02
C VAL A 88 -7.29 -6.60 -1.31
N VAL A 89 -8.40 -6.55 -0.57
CA VAL A 89 -8.65 -5.54 0.46
C VAL A 89 -8.72 -6.22 1.81
N GLY A 90 -7.79 -5.86 2.69
CA GLY A 90 -7.86 -6.17 4.11
C GLY A 90 -8.86 -5.25 4.77
N GLU A 91 -9.96 -5.80 5.30
CA GLU A 91 -10.96 -5.00 6.03
C GLU A 91 -10.64 -5.02 7.54
N PRO A 92 -10.83 -3.88 8.24
CA PRO A 92 -10.70 -3.85 9.69
C PRO A 92 -11.62 -4.89 10.37
N GLY A 93 -11.06 -5.63 11.31
CA GLY A 93 -11.70 -6.77 11.96
C GLY A 93 -10.75 -7.98 12.06
N GLY A 94 -10.96 -8.83 13.06
CA GLY A 94 -10.05 -9.95 13.35
C GLY A 94 -8.65 -9.44 13.71
N ASP A 95 -7.68 -9.68 12.82
CA ASP A 95 -6.26 -9.34 13.01
C ASP A 95 -5.86 -7.95 12.43
N LEU A 96 -6.83 -7.21 11.86
CA LEU A 96 -6.59 -5.97 11.13
C LEU A 96 -7.18 -4.75 11.85
N ASN A 97 -6.31 -3.77 12.15
CA ASN A 97 -6.71 -2.51 12.78
C ASN A 97 -7.20 -1.45 11.77
N TYR A 98 -6.78 -1.55 10.51
CA TYR A 98 -7.05 -0.55 9.48
C TYR A 98 -7.08 -1.20 8.10
N ASP A 99 -7.72 -0.53 7.13
CA ASP A 99 -7.82 -0.98 5.75
C ASP A 99 -6.44 -1.11 5.08
N GLU A 100 -6.29 -2.14 4.26
CA GLU A 100 -5.14 -2.34 3.37
C GLU A 100 -5.65 -2.67 1.97
N SER A 101 -5.12 -2.01 0.95
CA SER A 101 -5.36 -2.34 -0.45
C SER A 101 -4.07 -2.89 -1.05
N ILE A 102 -4.11 -4.10 -1.57
CA ILE A 102 -2.95 -4.85 -2.06
C ILE A 102 -3.15 -5.23 -3.52
N VAL A 103 -2.18 -4.86 -4.35
CA VAL A 103 -2.09 -5.30 -5.75
C VAL A 103 -0.81 -6.10 -5.95
N TYR A 104 -0.84 -7.05 -6.89
CA TYR A 104 0.26 -7.97 -7.19
C TYR A 104 0.81 -7.77 -8.61
N ASP A 105 0.64 -6.56 -9.15
CA ASP A 105 1.16 -6.13 -10.44
C ASP A 105 1.78 -4.74 -10.31
N ASN A 106 2.99 -4.55 -10.85
CA ASN A 106 3.69 -3.27 -10.88
C ASN A 106 2.97 -2.22 -11.72
N ASP A 107 2.20 -2.65 -12.73
CA ASP A 107 1.48 -1.78 -13.63
C ASP A 107 0.10 -1.38 -13.10
N ALA A 108 -0.37 -2.04 -12.03
CA ALA A 108 -1.63 -1.71 -11.35
C ALA A 108 -1.54 -0.45 -10.47
N ILE A 109 -0.37 0.17 -10.34
CA ILE A 109 -0.17 1.36 -9.51
C ILE A 109 0.72 2.41 -10.19
N ARG A 110 0.30 3.67 -10.12
CA ARG A 110 1.08 4.82 -10.61
C ARG A 110 1.03 5.97 -9.61
N PRO A 111 2.17 6.56 -9.22
CA PRO A 111 2.16 7.79 -8.42
C PRO A 111 1.61 8.94 -9.26
N ILE A 112 0.77 9.77 -8.63
CA ILE A 112 0.14 10.93 -9.27
C ILE A 112 0.49 12.25 -8.58
N PHE A 113 0.66 12.24 -7.26
CA PHE A 113 1.04 13.44 -6.50
C PHE A 113 2.03 13.09 -5.40
N LEU A 114 2.93 14.03 -5.12
CA LEU A 114 3.74 14.04 -3.90
C LEU A 114 3.13 15.08 -2.95
N VAL A 115 2.65 14.62 -1.81
CA VAL A 115 2.10 15.48 -0.75
C VAL A 115 3.18 15.70 0.30
N ILE A 116 3.55 16.96 0.52
CA ILE A 116 4.50 17.36 1.56
C ILE A 116 3.71 18.09 2.65
N TYR A 117 3.95 17.73 3.91
CA TYR A 117 3.25 18.29 5.07
C TYR A 117 4.18 18.32 6.29
N GLU A 118 3.75 19.03 7.33
CA GLU A 118 4.48 19.14 8.61
C GLU A 118 3.61 18.60 9.74
N ASP A 119 4.26 18.09 10.79
CA ASP A 119 3.57 17.79 12.04
C ASP A 119 3.21 19.11 12.74
N VAL A 120 1.99 19.22 13.27
CA VAL A 120 1.53 20.36 14.07
C VAL A 120 1.84 20.14 15.55
#